data_AF-A0A499UHH4-F1
#
_entry.id   AF-A0A499UHH4-F1
#
_cell.length_a   1.000
_cell.length_b   1.000
_cell.length_c   1.000
_cell.angle_alpha   90.00
_cell.angle_beta   90.00
_cell.angle_gamma   90.00
#
_symmetry.space_group_name_H-M   'P 1'
#
loop_
_entity.id
_entity.type
_entity.pdbx_description
1 polymer ?
#
loop_
_entity_poly.entity_id
_entity_poly.type
_entity_poly.pdbx_seq_one_letter_code
_entity_poly.pdbx_strand_id
1 'polypeptide(L)'
;MAGADPPGDDAPRPRAHVKPLAAGGRVVAHHRSDAGLRLAAGAGDALAVDMEGFGFLAGAYVNQQLDALVIRGISDLLGDKGEAHDERWQPVASRHAAAFAFELIGRIPVAADAPAAADAPAAQPLAAETRSLVTDTRALGTDMPSLATSARSVAAETQPEAPRRRRLTIRDLGGLADTLLAVSGMTSPARWQQLLDELPTVGTAVGRQSGSRAEALSLLRTCEARRAMGELVEVVAVLAPDDPAAAELARRIEELGLE
;
A
#
# COMPACT_ATOMS: atom_id res chain seq x y z
N MET A 1 35.04 -17.92 2.05
CA MET A 1 34.33 -17.33 3.20
C MET A 1 35.26 -16.32 3.86
N ALA A 2 34.97 -15.04 3.72
CA ALA A 2 35.51 -14.00 4.58
C ALA A 2 34.31 -13.15 5.00
N GLY A 3 33.83 -13.40 6.21
CA GLY A 3 32.81 -12.55 6.83
C GLY A 3 33.44 -11.20 7.12
N ALA A 4 32.81 -10.13 6.63
CA ALA A 4 33.16 -8.79 7.09
C ALA A 4 32.80 -8.68 8.57
N ASP A 5 33.75 -8.24 9.39
CA ASP A 5 33.55 -7.96 10.80
C ASP A 5 32.33 -7.03 11.02
N PRO A 6 31.56 -7.22 12.11
CA PRO A 6 30.54 -6.26 12.49
C PRO A 6 31.21 -4.88 12.70
N PRO A 7 30.57 -3.78 12.27
CA PRO A 7 31.12 -2.45 12.49
C PRO A 7 31.34 -2.23 13.98
N GLY A 8 32.57 -1.87 14.37
CA GLY A 8 32.94 -1.58 15.75
C GLY A 8 32.10 -0.43 16.34
N ASP A 9 32.12 -0.32 17.67
CA ASP A 9 31.32 0.60 18.50
C ASP A 9 31.51 2.10 18.16
N ASP A 10 32.46 2.44 17.29
CA ASP A 10 32.76 3.80 16.80
C ASP A 10 32.06 4.16 15.46
N ALA A 11 31.21 3.29 14.91
CA ALA A 11 30.45 3.62 13.72
C ALA A 11 29.50 4.81 13.98
N PRO A 12 29.43 5.81 13.09
CA PRO A 12 28.61 6.99 13.32
C PRO A 12 27.14 6.59 13.52
N ARG A 13 26.51 7.15 14.55
CA ARG A 13 25.11 6.88 14.86
C ARG A 13 24.24 7.21 13.63
N PRO A 14 23.33 6.31 13.22
CA PRO A 14 22.48 6.55 12.06
C PRO A 14 21.61 7.79 12.29
N ARG A 15 21.43 8.59 11.23
CA ARG A 15 20.62 9.81 11.26
C ARG A 15 19.22 9.49 10.76
N ALA A 16 18.21 9.91 11.51
CA ALA A 16 16.81 9.81 11.11
C ALA A 16 16.29 11.17 10.61
N HIS A 17 15.51 11.13 9.53
CA HIS A 17 14.88 12.32 8.95
C HIS A 17 13.38 12.06 8.79
N VAL A 18 12.55 12.95 9.35
CA VAL A 18 11.11 12.94 9.12
C VAL A 18 10.82 13.89 7.98
N LYS A 19 10.59 13.34 6.78
CA LYS A 19 10.34 14.08 5.54
C LYS A 19 9.45 13.26 4.59
N PRO A 20 8.83 13.89 3.57
CA PRO A 20 8.02 13.18 2.60
C PRO A 20 8.81 12.11 1.84
N LEU A 21 8.14 11.01 1.52
CA LEU A 21 8.60 9.96 0.61
C LEU A 21 7.70 9.97 -0.61
N ALA A 22 8.28 10.05 -1.81
CA ALA A 22 7.52 9.86 -3.04
C ALA A 22 7.46 8.36 -3.36
N ALA A 23 6.31 7.88 -3.83
CA ALA A 23 6.10 6.46 -4.09
C ALA A 23 5.53 6.23 -5.49
N GLY A 24 5.95 5.15 -6.14
CA GLY A 24 5.41 4.76 -7.45
C GLY A 24 5.91 3.41 -7.94
N GLY A 25 5.17 2.77 -8.84
CA GLY A 25 5.47 1.41 -9.33
C GLY A 25 6.67 1.31 -10.29
N ARG A 26 7.56 2.31 -10.34
CA ARG A 26 8.73 2.32 -11.22
C ARG A 26 9.97 2.79 -10.48
N VAL A 27 11.07 2.07 -10.69
CA VAL A 27 12.39 2.49 -10.23
C VAL A 27 12.78 3.82 -10.89
N VAL A 28 13.10 4.82 -10.06
CA VAL A 28 13.65 6.10 -10.52
C VAL A 28 15.16 5.96 -10.58
N ALA A 29 15.71 5.88 -11.79
CA ALA A 29 17.13 5.59 -11.97
C ALA A 29 18.03 6.82 -11.75
N HIS A 30 17.57 8.00 -12.20
CA HIS A 30 18.37 9.22 -12.24
C HIS A 30 17.47 10.47 -12.16
N HIS A 31 17.96 11.56 -11.56
CA HIS A 31 17.19 12.80 -11.37
C HIS A 31 16.76 13.48 -12.69
N ARG A 32 17.50 13.24 -13.77
CA ARG A 32 17.19 13.73 -15.14
C ARG A 32 16.26 12.83 -15.95
N SER A 33 15.86 11.67 -15.42
CA SER A 33 14.86 10.84 -16.09
C SER A 33 13.50 11.53 -16.09
N ASP A 34 12.59 11.16 -17.00
CA ASP A 34 11.23 11.71 -17.01
C ASP A 34 10.53 11.58 -15.66
N ALA A 35 10.74 10.45 -14.97
CA ALA A 35 10.23 10.25 -13.62
C ALA A 35 10.89 11.19 -12.59
N GLY A 36 12.22 11.36 -12.66
CA GLY A 36 12.97 12.27 -11.80
C GLY A 36 12.54 13.74 -11.99
N LEU A 37 12.34 14.18 -13.23
CA LEU A 37 11.88 15.53 -13.55
C LEU A 37 10.44 15.78 -13.07
N ARG A 38 9.55 14.79 -13.24
CA ARG A 38 8.17 14.87 -12.70
C ARG A 38 8.16 14.97 -11.19
N LEU A 39 9.01 14.19 -10.51
CA LEU A 39 9.16 14.27 -9.05
C LEU A 39 9.70 15.63 -8.61
N ALA A 40 10.72 16.16 -9.29
CA ALA A 40 11.25 17.49 -8.97
C ALA A 40 10.19 18.60 -9.13
N ALA A 41 9.30 18.47 -10.14
CA ALA A 41 8.25 19.46 -10.40
C ALA A 41 7.04 19.35 -9.46
N GLY A 42 6.65 18.12 -9.06
CA GLY A 42 5.41 17.87 -8.30
C GLY A 42 5.59 17.44 -6.85
N ALA A 43 6.79 17.02 -6.47
CA ALA A 43 7.14 16.48 -5.16
C ALA A 43 8.61 16.81 -4.81
N GLY A 44 9.05 18.03 -5.11
CA GLY A 44 10.45 18.44 -4.98
C GLY A 44 10.98 18.52 -3.54
N ASP A 45 10.09 18.43 -2.55
CA ASP A 45 10.41 18.34 -1.12
C ASP A 45 10.54 16.90 -0.60
N ALA A 46 10.25 15.90 -1.44
CA ALA A 46 10.45 14.49 -1.11
C ALA A 46 11.94 14.20 -0.87
N LEU A 47 12.24 13.53 0.25
CA LEU A 47 13.61 13.17 0.62
C LEU A 47 14.07 11.90 -0.08
N ALA A 48 13.16 10.96 -0.32
CA ALA A 48 13.46 9.67 -0.92
C ALA A 48 12.29 9.17 -1.78
N VAL A 49 12.59 8.14 -2.58
CA VAL A 49 11.61 7.43 -3.40
C VAL A 49 11.49 5.98 -2.94
N ASP A 50 10.29 5.41 -2.98
CA ASP A 50 10.08 3.97 -2.79
C ASP A 50 9.02 3.41 -3.76
N MET A 51 8.82 2.09 -3.73
CA MET A 51 7.85 1.41 -4.60
C MET A 51 6.65 0.83 -3.85
N GLU A 52 6.75 0.67 -2.53
CA GLU A 52 5.73 -0.04 -1.73
C GLU A 52 5.01 0.84 -0.70
N GLY A 53 5.58 2.00 -0.33
CA GLY A 53 5.12 2.79 0.82
C GLY A 53 3.69 3.30 0.65
N PHE A 54 3.33 3.71 -0.57
CA PHE A 54 1.96 4.16 -0.88
C PHE A 54 0.94 3.05 -0.69
N GLY A 55 1.20 1.83 -1.19
CA GLY A 55 0.26 0.71 -1.07
C GLY A 55 0.02 0.34 0.39
N PHE A 56 1.08 0.31 1.19
CA PHE A 56 1.00 0.09 2.64
C PHE A 56 0.15 1.17 3.33
N LEU A 57 0.46 2.45 3.10
CA LEU A 57 -0.27 3.56 3.73
C LEU A 57 -1.70 3.70 3.23
N ALA A 58 -1.99 3.40 1.97
CA ALA A 58 -3.34 3.36 1.44
C ALA A 58 -4.18 2.26 2.13
N GLY A 59 -3.58 1.09 2.37
CA GLY A 59 -4.20 0.01 3.14
C GLY A 59 -4.48 0.40 4.59
N ALA A 60 -3.55 1.10 5.25
CA ALA A 60 -3.78 1.64 6.59
C ALA A 60 -4.85 2.74 6.61
N TYR A 61 -4.85 3.64 5.63
CA TYR A 61 -5.79 4.76 5.53
C TYR A 61 -7.26 4.31 5.47
N VAL A 62 -7.55 3.21 4.77
CA VAL A 62 -8.91 2.63 4.72
C VAL A 62 -9.28 1.84 5.99
N ASN A 63 -8.35 1.72 6.93
CA ASN A 63 -8.45 1.04 8.22
C ASN A 63 -8.08 2.01 9.35
N GLN A 64 -8.87 3.08 9.50
CA GLN A 64 -8.55 4.25 10.34
C GLN A 64 -8.27 3.94 11.83
N GLN A 65 -8.61 2.74 12.30
CA GLN A 65 -8.25 2.24 13.62
C GLN A 65 -6.76 1.84 13.76
N LEU A 66 -6.00 1.83 12.66
CA LEU A 66 -4.58 1.47 12.65
C LEU A 66 -3.72 2.72 12.53
N ASP A 67 -2.84 2.92 13.49
CA ASP A 67 -1.70 3.80 13.31
C ASP A 67 -0.68 3.14 12.37
N ALA A 68 -0.16 3.91 11.41
CA ALA A 68 0.78 3.40 10.42
C ALA A 68 1.94 4.37 10.21
N LEU A 69 3.13 3.79 10.00
CA LEU A 69 4.36 4.52 9.73
C LEU A 69 5.21 3.74 8.72
N VAL A 70 5.80 4.46 7.77
CA VAL A 70 6.80 3.91 6.84
C VAL A 70 8.18 4.37 7.28
N ILE A 71 9.09 3.41 7.47
CA ILE A 71 10.50 3.66 7.81
C ILE A 71 11.35 3.09 6.67
N ARG A 72 12.19 3.93 6.06
CA ARG A 72 13.11 3.53 4.98
C ARG A 72 14.55 3.78 5.37
N GLY A 73 15.40 2.80 5.08
CA GLY A 73 16.84 2.99 5.00
C GLY A 73 17.20 3.42 3.58
N ILE A 74 18.14 4.34 3.44
CA ILE A 74 18.61 4.80 2.12
C ILE A 74 19.72 3.86 1.64
N SER A 75 19.49 3.15 0.55
CA SER A 75 20.46 2.24 -0.08
C SER A 75 21.35 2.93 -1.10
N ASP A 76 20.79 3.88 -1.85
CA ASP A 76 21.41 4.50 -3.01
C ASP A 76 20.90 5.94 -3.22
N LEU A 77 21.70 6.73 -3.95
CA LEU A 77 21.30 8.04 -4.46
C LEU A 77 20.89 7.93 -5.94
N LEU A 78 20.02 8.82 -6.40
CA LEU A 78 19.62 8.87 -7.80
C LEU A 78 20.83 9.11 -8.71
N GLY A 79 21.18 8.08 -9.50
CA GLY A 79 22.33 8.07 -10.41
C GLY A 79 23.43 7.10 -10.02
N ASP A 80 23.39 6.56 -8.80
CA ASP A 80 24.31 5.52 -8.33
C ASP A 80 23.66 4.15 -8.44
N LYS A 81 23.52 3.62 -9.67
CA LYS A 81 22.91 2.31 -9.91
C LYS A 81 23.87 1.33 -10.54
N GLY A 82 24.40 0.44 -9.72
CA GLY A 82 25.11 -0.76 -10.16
C GLY A 82 24.74 -1.93 -9.25
N GLU A 83 24.52 -3.12 -9.82
CA GLU A 83 24.01 -4.30 -9.08
C GLU A 83 24.89 -4.67 -7.87
N ALA A 84 26.22 -4.55 -7.99
CA ALA A 84 27.16 -4.80 -6.90
C ALA A 84 27.05 -3.77 -5.75
N HIS A 85 26.49 -2.58 -6.01
CA HIS A 85 26.21 -1.57 -4.98
C HIS A 85 24.99 -1.99 -4.15
N ASP A 86 23.95 -2.48 -4.81
CA ASP A 86 22.71 -2.92 -4.16
C ASP A 86 22.95 -4.10 -3.22
N GLU A 87 23.68 -5.13 -3.68
CA GLU A 87 24.03 -6.30 -2.86
C GLU A 87 24.75 -5.92 -1.57
N ARG A 88 25.54 -4.84 -1.61
CA ARG A 88 26.30 -4.35 -0.45
C ARG A 88 25.47 -3.46 0.46
N TRP A 89 24.73 -2.50 -0.09
CA TRP A 89 24.13 -1.41 0.68
C TRP A 89 22.68 -1.64 1.06
N GLN A 90 21.90 -2.43 0.30
CA GLN A 90 20.52 -2.75 0.70
C GLN A 90 20.43 -3.50 2.03
N PRO A 91 21.31 -4.49 2.35
CA PRO A 91 21.29 -5.11 3.67
C PRO A 91 21.64 -4.13 4.79
N VAL A 92 22.55 -3.19 4.55
CA VAL A 92 22.94 -2.16 5.53
C VAL A 92 21.81 -1.18 5.78
N ALA A 93 21.20 -0.66 4.71
CA ALA A 93 20.02 0.21 4.77
C ALA A 93 18.87 -0.46 5.53
N SER A 94 18.61 -1.74 5.23
CA SER A 94 17.58 -2.54 5.90
C SER A 94 17.87 -2.72 7.39
N ARG A 95 19.13 -2.98 7.77
CA ARG A 95 19.55 -3.07 9.18
C ARG A 95 19.31 -1.76 9.92
N HIS A 96 19.62 -0.62 9.31
CA HIS A 96 19.37 0.69 9.92
C HIS A 96 17.88 0.99 10.10
N ALA A 97 17.05 0.71 9.08
CA ALA A 97 15.60 0.86 9.19
C ALA A 97 15.01 -0.04 10.28
N ALA A 98 15.44 -1.31 10.33
CA ALA A 98 14.98 -2.26 11.34
C ALA A 98 15.41 -1.84 12.76
N ALA A 99 16.65 -1.42 12.94
CA ALA A 99 17.14 -0.95 14.24
C ALA A 99 16.33 0.27 14.74
N PHE A 100 16.05 1.23 13.85
CA PHE A 100 15.19 2.37 14.19
C PHE A 100 13.77 1.94 14.53
N ALA A 101 13.18 1.00 13.78
CA ALA A 101 11.85 0.48 14.04
C ALA A 101 11.75 -0.22 15.40
N PHE A 102 12.72 -1.08 15.75
CA PHE A 102 12.76 -1.75 17.05
C PHE A 102 12.87 -0.75 18.20
N GLU A 103 13.73 0.25 18.07
CA GLU A 103 13.87 1.30 19.09
C GLU A 103 12.59 2.13 19.23
N LEU A 104 11.91 2.43 18.12
CA LEU A 104 10.62 3.11 18.15
C LEU A 104 9.56 2.27 18.86
N ILE A 105 9.42 0.99 18.49
CA ILE A 105 8.47 0.06 19.12
C ILE A 105 8.72 -0.04 20.62
N GLY A 106 9.98 -0.14 21.05
CA GLY A 106 10.34 -0.19 22.47
C GLY A 106 9.98 1.08 23.26
N ARG A 107 9.74 2.21 22.57
CA ARG A 107 9.34 3.49 23.17
C ARG A 107 7.85 3.77 23.09
N ILE A 108 7.10 3.03 22.28
CA ILE A 108 5.65 3.15 22.22
C ILE A 108 5.10 2.64 23.56
N PRO A 109 4.32 3.45 24.30
CA PRO A 109 3.70 2.98 25.53
C PRO A 109 2.82 1.77 25.21
N VAL A 110 3.13 0.63 25.81
CA VAL A 110 2.15 -0.46 25.86
C VAL A 110 1.05 0.06 26.77
N ALA A 111 -0.16 0.23 26.24
CA ALA A 111 -1.33 0.42 27.08
C ALA A 111 -1.36 -0.77 28.04
N ALA A 112 -0.98 -0.56 29.30
CA ALA A 112 -1.11 -1.58 30.33
C ALA A 112 -2.56 -2.06 30.29
N ASP A 113 -2.76 -3.38 30.29
CA ASP A 113 -4.07 -4.04 30.20
C ASP A 113 -5.10 -3.32 31.07
N ALA A 114 -5.84 -2.40 30.46
CA ALA A 114 -6.99 -1.79 31.07
C ALA A 114 -8.09 -2.87 30.99
N PRO A 115 -8.71 -3.27 32.12
CA PRO A 115 -9.81 -4.21 32.06
C PRO A 115 -10.88 -3.61 31.14
N ALA A 116 -11.34 -4.42 30.19
CA ALA A 116 -12.31 -4.03 29.18
C ALA A 116 -13.48 -3.27 29.81
N ALA A 117 -13.46 -1.94 29.69
CA ALA A 117 -14.56 -1.10 30.11
C ALA A 117 -15.66 -1.25 29.05
N ALA A 118 -16.71 -1.96 29.46
CA ALA A 118 -17.97 -2.05 28.76
C ALA A 118 -18.57 -0.65 28.50
N ASP A 119 -19.22 -0.52 27.34
CA ASP A 119 -20.15 0.53 26.92
C ASP A 119 -19.80 2.00 27.21
N ALA A 120 -19.37 2.72 26.15
CA ALA A 120 -19.57 4.15 26.01
C ALA A 120 -19.96 4.51 24.56
N PRO A 121 -20.86 5.49 24.34
CA PRO A 121 -21.59 5.65 23.09
C PRO A 121 -20.76 6.34 21.99
N ALA A 122 -21.19 6.13 20.75
CA ALA A 122 -20.61 6.65 19.51
C ALA A 122 -20.14 8.11 19.62
N ALA A 123 -18.84 8.32 19.40
CA ALA A 123 -18.22 9.63 19.31
C ALA A 123 -18.74 10.39 18.08
N GLN A 124 -19.17 11.63 18.33
CA GLN A 124 -19.54 12.61 17.31
C GLN A 124 -18.30 13.00 16.47
N PRO A 125 -18.48 13.39 15.19
CA PRO A 125 -17.35 13.75 14.34
C PRO A 125 -16.71 15.05 14.84
N LEU A 126 -15.43 14.97 15.20
CA LEU A 126 -14.64 16.15 15.55
C LEU A 126 -14.32 16.89 14.25
N ALA A 127 -14.92 18.07 14.09
CA ALA A 127 -14.57 19.03 13.06
C ALA A 127 -13.07 19.32 13.11
N ALA A 128 -12.46 19.42 11.93
CA ALA A 128 -11.05 19.67 11.73
C ALA A 128 -10.58 20.94 12.46
N GLU A 129 -9.71 20.80 13.45
CA GLU A 129 -8.80 21.86 13.86
C GLU A 129 -7.43 21.62 13.22
N THR A 130 -7.27 22.17 12.02
CA THR A 130 -5.98 22.32 11.35
C THR A 130 -5.15 23.36 12.11
N ARG A 131 -4.25 22.92 12.99
CA ARG A 131 -3.24 23.81 13.58
C ARG A 131 -2.06 23.90 12.61
N SER A 132 -2.14 24.89 11.72
CA SER A 132 -1.08 25.29 10.81
C SER A 132 0.13 25.82 11.60
N LEU A 133 1.28 25.15 11.48
CA LEU A 133 2.58 25.70 11.87
C LEU A 133 3.22 26.29 10.61
N VAL A 134 2.89 27.56 10.35
CA VAL A 134 3.63 28.40 9.39
C VAL A 134 4.87 28.92 10.11
N THR A 135 6.05 28.47 9.69
CA THR A 135 7.30 29.21 9.92
C THR A 135 7.58 30.09 8.72
N ASP A 136 7.71 31.39 8.99
CA ASP A 136 8.05 32.47 8.08
C ASP A 136 9.21 32.16 7.12
N THR A 137 8.97 32.25 5.82
CA THR A 137 9.97 32.74 4.87
C THR A 137 9.33 33.80 3.97
N ARG A 138 9.91 35.00 4.04
CA ARG A 138 9.48 36.21 3.35
C ARG A 138 9.49 36.04 1.83
N ALA A 139 8.34 36.36 1.23
CA ALA A 139 8.07 37.03 -0.05
C ALA A 139 9.15 37.00 -1.16
N LEU A 140 8.80 36.39 -2.29
CA LEU A 140 8.93 36.97 -3.64
C LEU A 140 7.67 36.58 -4.43
N GLY A 141 6.92 37.58 -4.88
CA GLY A 141 5.59 37.40 -5.47
C GLY A 141 5.60 37.06 -6.95
N THR A 142 4.49 36.48 -7.40
CA THR A 142 3.75 36.86 -8.62
C THR A 142 2.40 36.14 -8.64
N ASP A 143 1.36 36.90 -8.97
CA ASP A 143 -0.07 36.54 -9.02
C ASP A 143 -0.42 35.43 -10.02
N MET A 144 -1.44 34.61 -9.70
CA MET A 144 -2.52 34.17 -10.61
C MET A 144 -3.64 33.43 -9.82
N PRO A 145 -4.91 33.46 -10.27
CA PRO A 145 -6.09 33.48 -9.41
C PRO A 145 -6.68 32.09 -9.05
N SER A 146 -7.26 32.05 -7.85
CA SER A 146 -8.08 30.96 -7.30
C SER A 146 -9.43 30.86 -8.02
N LEU A 147 -9.71 29.70 -8.61
CA LEU A 147 -11.05 29.30 -9.05
C LEU A 147 -11.75 28.60 -7.88
N ALA A 148 -12.48 29.37 -7.09
CA ALA A 148 -13.44 28.86 -6.13
C ALA A 148 -14.68 28.33 -6.88
N THR A 149 -14.80 27.01 -7.00
CA THR A 149 -16.04 26.38 -7.45
C THR A 149 -16.92 26.10 -6.24
N SER A 150 -18.03 26.83 -6.13
CA SER A 150 -19.06 26.64 -5.11
C SER A 150 -19.59 25.20 -5.09
N ALA A 151 -19.47 24.52 -3.95
CA ALA A 151 -20.18 23.28 -3.67
C ALA A 151 -21.68 23.59 -3.48
N ARG A 152 -22.51 23.17 -4.43
CA ARG A 152 -23.96 23.05 -4.21
C ARG A 152 -24.22 21.73 -3.50
N SER A 153 -24.72 21.83 -2.27
CA SER A 153 -25.31 20.74 -1.50
C SER A 153 -26.51 20.17 -2.25
N VAL A 154 -26.37 18.95 -2.79
CA VAL A 154 -27.52 18.13 -3.17
C VAL A 154 -27.83 17.24 -1.97
N ALA A 155 -28.99 17.48 -1.36
CA ALA A 155 -29.51 16.65 -0.28
C ALA A 155 -29.68 15.22 -0.80
N ALA A 156 -28.88 14.30 -0.27
CA ALA A 156 -28.97 12.88 -0.60
C ALA A 156 -30.19 12.28 0.12
N GLU A 157 -31.16 11.85 -0.67
CA GLU A 157 -32.23 10.96 -0.24
C GLU A 157 -31.62 9.68 0.37
N THR A 158 -32.04 9.37 1.59
CA THR A 158 -31.58 8.20 2.36
C THR A 158 -32.10 6.93 1.70
N GLN A 159 -31.27 6.30 0.86
CA GLN A 159 -31.53 4.96 0.37
C GLN A 159 -31.39 3.93 1.52
N PRO A 160 -32.23 2.88 1.56
CA PRO A 160 -32.16 1.86 2.60
C PRO A 160 -30.79 1.18 2.59
N GLU A 161 -30.15 1.14 3.76
CA GLU A 161 -28.79 0.62 3.96
C GLU A 161 -28.78 -0.89 3.65
N ALA A 162 -28.24 -1.27 2.49
CA ALA A 162 -28.02 -2.67 2.13
C ALA A 162 -27.21 -3.37 3.24
N PRO A 163 -27.47 -4.66 3.54
CA PRO A 163 -26.79 -5.37 4.62
C PRO A 163 -25.27 -5.23 4.48
N ARG A 164 -24.61 -4.76 5.55
CA ARG A 164 -23.14 -4.64 5.61
C ARG A 164 -22.54 -6.03 5.45
N ARG A 165 -22.07 -6.38 4.24
CA ARG A 165 -21.34 -7.63 3.99
C ARG A 165 -20.07 -7.66 4.82
N ARG A 166 -19.69 -8.87 5.23
CA ARG A 166 -18.50 -9.17 6.03
C ARG A 166 -17.25 -8.72 5.28
N ARG A 167 -16.40 -7.91 5.90
CA ARG A 167 -15.05 -7.61 5.38
C ARG A 167 -14.18 -8.86 5.50
N LEU A 168 -13.40 -9.14 4.47
CA LEU A 168 -12.44 -10.25 4.45
C LEU A 168 -11.35 -10.03 5.50
N THR A 169 -11.13 -11.05 6.34
CA THR A 169 -10.00 -11.06 7.24
C THR A 169 -8.69 -11.32 6.47
N ILE A 170 -7.55 -11.06 7.10
CA ILE A 170 -6.23 -11.39 6.54
C ILE A 170 -6.13 -12.90 6.23
N ARG A 171 -6.74 -13.75 7.07
CA ARG A 171 -6.76 -15.20 6.86
C ARG A 171 -7.60 -15.58 5.65
N ASP A 172 -8.78 -14.97 5.49
CA ASP A 172 -9.66 -15.25 4.34
C ASP A 172 -8.97 -14.86 3.03
N LEU A 173 -8.35 -13.68 2.97
CA LEU A 173 -7.59 -13.22 1.81
C LEU A 173 -6.39 -14.10 1.51
N GLY A 174 -5.65 -14.53 2.53
CA GLY A 174 -4.55 -15.46 2.35
C GLY A 174 -5.03 -16.78 1.74
N GLY A 175 -6.12 -17.34 2.29
CA GLY A 175 -6.70 -18.59 1.79
C GLY A 175 -7.23 -18.48 0.36
N LEU A 176 -7.88 -17.37 0.01
CA LEU A 176 -8.36 -17.12 -1.36
C LEU A 176 -7.20 -16.91 -2.34
N ALA A 177 -6.14 -16.19 -1.93
CA ALA A 177 -4.96 -15.98 -2.78
C ALA A 177 -4.24 -17.31 -3.08
N ASP A 178 -4.10 -18.16 -2.06
CA ASP A 178 -3.46 -19.47 -2.22
C ASP A 178 -4.31 -20.39 -3.12
N THR A 179 -5.64 -20.34 -3.00
CA THR A 179 -6.55 -21.09 -3.91
C THR A 179 -6.51 -20.56 -5.35
N LEU A 180 -6.54 -19.23 -5.55
CA LEU A 180 -6.45 -18.61 -6.88
C LEU A 180 -5.15 -19.00 -7.59
N LEU A 181 -4.01 -18.98 -6.88
CA LEU A 181 -2.72 -19.36 -7.46
C LEU A 181 -2.57 -20.86 -7.71
N ALA A 182 -3.41 -21.69 -7.09
CA ALA A 182 -3.47 -23.12 -7.37
C ALA A 182 -4.23 -23.44 -8.67
N VAL A 183 -5.02 -22.50 -9.21
CA VAL A 183 -5.67 -22.65 -10.51
C VAL A 183 -4.62 -22.83 -11.59
N SER A 184 -4.79 -23.84 -12.45
CA SER A 184 -3.81 -24.22 -13.45
C SER A 184 -3.35 -23.01 -14.27
N GLY A 185 -2.03 -22.78 -14.32
CA GLY A 185 -1.42 -21.70 -15.09
C GLY A 185 -1.59 -20.30 -14.53
N MET A 186 -2.24 -20.08 -13.38
CA MET A 186 -2.46 -18.73 -12.82
C MET A 186 -1.17 -18.04 -12.36
N THR A 187 -0.09 -18.81 -12.17
CA THR A 187 1.27 -18.29 -11.94
C THR A 187 1.98 -17.84 -13.22
N SER A 188 1.44 -18.17 -14.40
CA SER A 188 1.99 -17.75 -15.70
C SER A 188 1.67 -16.28 -15.97
N PRO A 189 2.65 -15.45 -16.36
CA PRO A 189 2.41 -14.05 -16.74
C PRO A 189 1.32 -13.89 -17.81
N ALA A 190 1.30 -14.78 -18.81
CA ALA A 190 0.35 -14.69 -19.91
C ALA A 190 -1.09 -14.96 -19.45
N ARG A 191 -1.29 -15.98 -18.61
CA ARG A 191 -2.62 -16.32 -18.09
C ARG A 191 -3.10 -15.31 -17.05
N TRP A 192 -2.18 -14.81 -16.22
CA TRP A 192 -2.45 -13.73 -15.27
C TRP A 192 -2.90 -12.47 -16.01
N GLN A 193 -2.22 -12.08 -17.09
CA GLN A 193 -2.63 -10.93 -17.90
C GLN A 193 -4.00 -11.14 -18.54
N GLN A 194 -4.28 -12.34 -19.06
CA GLN A 194 -5.59 -12.68 -19.62
C GLN A 194 -6.70 -12.55 -18.57
N LEU A 195 -6.48 -12.99 -17.33
CA LEU A 195 -7.42 -12.78 -16.22
C LEU A 195 -7.70 -11.29 -15.98
N LEU A 196 -6.67 -10.45 -15.95
CA LEU A 196 -6.84 -9.02 -15.72
C LEU A 196 -7.55 -8.31 -16.88
N ASP A 197 -7.32 -8.74 -18.11
CA ASP A 197 -7.95 -8.16 -19.31
C ASP A 197 -9.46 -8.45 -19.35
N GLU A 198 -9.88 -9.61 -18.85
CA GLU A 198 -11.29 -10.01 -18.73
C GLU A 198 -11.99 -9.38 -17.49
N LEU A 199 -11.26 -8.63 -16.66
CA LEU A 199 -11.78 -7.90 -15.50
C LEU A 199 -11.69 -6.38 -15.71
N PRO A 200 -12.48 -5.77 -16.61
CA PRO A 200 -12.32 -4.38 -17.03
C PRO A 200 -12.43 -3.38 -15.87
N THR A 201 -13.24 -3.69 -14.88
CA THR A 201 -13.45 -2.85 -13.70
C THR A 201 -12.34 -3.00 -12.67
N VAL A 202 -11.47 -4.02 -12.72
CA VAL A 202 -10.47 -4.33 -11.67
C VAL A 202 -9.04 -4.35 -12.20
N GLY A 203 -8.82 -4.91 -13.40
CA GLY A 203 -7.50 -5.14 -14.00
C GLY A 203 -6.67 -3.88 -14.27
N THR A 204 -7.30 -2.71 -14.31
CA THR A 204 -6.60 -1.41 -14.44
C THR A 204 -5.97 -0.91 -13.14
N ALA A 205 -6.39 -1.43 -11.99
CA ALA A 205 -5.93 -1.00 -10.66
C ALA A 205 -4.90 -1.95 -10.04
N VAL A 206 -4.68 -3.12 -10.64
CA VAL A 206 -3.70 -4.12 -10.19
C VAL A 206 -2.42 -3.97 -11.02
N GLY A 207 -1.26 -4.21 -10.38
CA GLY A 207 0.03 -4.17 -11.06
C GLY A 207 0.10 -5.22 -12.16
N ARG A 208 0.81 -4.92 -13.26
CA ARG A 208 1.03 -5.88 -14.36
C ARG A 208 2.18 -6.86 -14.08
N GLN A 209 2.57 -7.02 -12.81
CA GLN A 209 3.60 -7.97 -12.43
C GLN A 209 2.94 -9.32 -12.16
N SER A 210 3.57 -10.38 -12.63
CA SER A 210 2.96 -11.69 -12.84
C SER A 210 2.66 -12.43 -11.54
N GLY A 211 1.47 -13.06 -11.43
CA GLY A 211 1.20 -14.34 -10.76
C GLY A 211 1.76 -14.57 -9.34
N SER A 212 2.13 -13.51 -8.63
CA SER A 212 2.73 -13.60 -7.30
C SER A 212 1.66 -13.55 -6.23
N ARG A 213 1.96 -14.07 -5.05
CA ARG A 213 1.05 -14.00 -3.90
C ARG A 213 0.66 -12.57 -3.53
N ALA A 214 1.57 -11.61 -3.69
CA ALA A 214 1.29 -10.20 -3.45
C ALA A 214 0.27 -9.63 -4.45
N GLU A 215 0.39 -9.99 -5.72
CA GLU A 215 -0.52 -9.56 -6.78
C GLU A 215 -1.91 -10.22 -6.65
N ALA A 216 -1.96 -11.50 -6.26
CA ALA A 216 -3.22 -12.17 -5.92
C ALA A 216 -3.95 -11.48 -4.75
N LEU A 217 -3.22 -11.09 -3.71
CA LEU A 217 -3.79 -10.33 -2.59
C LEU A 217 -4.29 -8.94 -3.04
N SER A 218 -3.56 -8.26 -3.91
CA SER A 218 -3.92 -6.96 -4.48
C SER A 218 -5.21 -7.06 -5.32
N LEU A 219 -5.28 -8.07 -6.20
CA LEU A 219 -6.46 -8.37 -7.01
C LEU A 219 -7.69 -8.63 -6.12
N LEU A 220 -7.57 -9.53 -5.15
CA LEU A 220 -8.67 -9.88 -4.25
C LEU A 220 -9.13 -8.67 -3.40
N ARG A 221 -8.20 -7.84 -2.90
CA ARG A 221 -8.58 -6.60 -2.21
C ARG A 221 -9.32 -5.62 -3.12
N THR A 222 -8.92 -5.56 -4.39
CA THR A 222 -9.60 -4.70 -5.37
C THR A 222 -10.98 -5.23 -5.71
N CYS A 223 -11.13 -6.55 -5.92
CA CYS A 223 -12.43 -7.21 -6.09
C CYS A 223 -13.34 -6.99 -4.87
N GLU A 224 -12.80 -7.04 -3.65
CA GLU A 224 -13.57 -6.80 -2.42
C GLU A 224 -14.08 -5.36 -2.38
N ALA A 225 -13.19 -4.40 -2.64
CA ALA A 225 -13.52 -2.98 -2.63
C ALA A 225 -14.54 -2.60 -3.73
N ARG A 226 -14.47 -3.25 -4.90
CA ARG A 226 -15.33 -2.99 -6.06
C ARG A 226 -16.55 -3.91 -6.15
N ARG A 227 -16.75 -4.83 -5.20
CA ARG A 227 -17.78 -5.86 -5.24
C ARG A 227 -17.78 -6.69 -6.54
N ALA A 228 -16.58 -7.06 -6.98
CA ALA A 228 -16.33 -7.80 -8.22
C ALA A 228 -15.81 -9.23 -7.95
N MET A 229 -16.25 -9.85 -6.84
CA MET A 229 -15.86 -11.21 -6.48
C MET A 229 -16.60 -12.26 -7.31
N GLY A 230 -17.90 -12.08 -7.58
CA GLY A 230 -18.64 -12.91 -8.53
C GLY A 230 -18.05 -12.85 -9.94
N GLU A 231 -17.74 -11.64 -10.43
CA GLU A 231 -17.08 -11.44 -11.74
C GLU A 231 -15.73 -12.18 -11.82
N LEU A 232 -14.91 -12.12 -10.76
CA LEU A 232 -13.66 -12.88 -10.67
C LEU A 232 -13.91 -14.39 -10.81
N VAL A 233 -14.93 -14.93 -10.13
CA VAL A 233 -15.27 -16.37 -10.22
C VAL A 233 -15.69 -16.74 -11.63
N GLU A 234 -16.54 -15.94 -12.27
CA GLU A 234 -17.00 -16.19 -13.64
C GLU A 234 -15.83 -16.23 -14.62
N VAL A 235 -14.94 -15.23 -14.56
CA VAL A 235 -13.76 -15.17 -15.44
C VAL A 235 -12.82 -16.34 -15.18
N VAL A 236 -12.54 -16.69 -13.92
CA VAL A 236 -11.67 -17.82 -13.58
C VAL A 236 -12.26 -19.14 -14.10
N ALA A 237 -13.58 -19.33 -13.99
CA ALA A 237 -14.26 -20.52 -14.52
C ALA A 237 -14.18 -20.62 -16.05
N VAL A 238 -14.25 -19.49 -16.77
CA VAL A 238 -14.05 -19.43 -18.24
C VAL A 238 -12.61 -19.76 -18.61
N LEU A 239 -11.65 -19.22 -17.87
CA LEU A 239 -10.23 -19.40 -18.17
C LEU A 239 -9.72 -20.80 -17.80
N ALA A 240 -10.29 -21.44 -16.79
CA ALA A 240 -9.88 -22.75 -16.29
C ALA A 240 -11.09 -23.67 -16.10
N PRO A 241 -11.74 -24.09 -17.21
CA PRO A 241 -12.88 -24.99 -17.12
C PRO A 241 -12.47 -26.32 -16.49
N ASP A 242 -13.35 -26.87 -15.64
CA ASP A 242 -13.18 -28.13 -14.92
C ASP A 242 -11.96 -28.19 -13.96
N ASP A 243 -11.33 -27.05 -13.65
CA ASP A 243 -10.22 -26.99 -12.70
C ASP A 243 -10.73 -27.08 -11.25
N PRO A 244 -10.24 -28.04 -10.44
CA PRO A 244 -10.73 -28.23 -9.07
C PRO A 244 -10.39 -27.06 -8.14
N ALA A 245 -9.29 -26.33 -8.39
CA ALA A 245 -8.95 -25.14 -7.61
C ALA A 245 -9.86 -23.95 -8.01
N ALA A 246 -10.30 -23.87 -9.26
CA ALA A 246 -11.29 -22.88 -9.70
C ALA A 246 -12.66 -23.14 -9.02
N ALA A 247 -13.09 -24.40 -8.95
CA ALA A 247 -14.32 -24.78 -8.24
C ALA A 247 -14.22 -24.51 -6.73
N GLU A 248 -13.07 -24.79 -6.10
CA GLU A 248 -12.82 -24.48 -4.69
C GLU A 248 -12.81 -22.96 -4.42
N LEU A 249 -12.28 -22.15 -5.35
CA LEU A 249 -12.30 -20.70 -5.25
C LEU A 249 -13.74 -20.18 -5.20
N ALA A 250 -14.59 -20.67 -6.12
CA ALA A 250 -16.01 -20.33 -6.18
C ALA A 250 -16.73 -20.68 -4.88
N ARG A 251 -16.56 -21.93 -4.41
CA ARG A 251 -17.16 -22.42 -3.16
C ARG A 251 -16.77 -21.57 -1.94
N ARG A 252 -15.50 -21.18 -1.83
CA ARG A 252 -15.03 -20.32 -0.72
C ARG A 252 -15.62 -18.92 -0.77
N ILE A 253 -15.75 -18.34 -1.97
CA ILE A 253 -16.35 -17.02 -2.16
C ILE A 253 -17.84 -17.03 -1.80
N GLU A 254 -18.56 -18.11 -2.17
CA GLU A 254 -19.95 -18.34 -1.79
C GLU A 254 -20.11 -18.49 -0.27
N GLU A 255 -19.28 -19.31 0.38
CA GLU A 255 -19.30 -19.50 1.86
C GLU A 255 -19.04 -18.20 2.64
N LEU A 256 -18.25 -17.30 2.05
CA LEU A 256 -17.97 -15.98 2.62
C LEU A 256 -19.09 -14.96 2.32
N GLY A 257 -20.07 -15.33 1.48
CA GLY A 257 -21.20 -14.47 1.08
C GLY A 257 -20.76 -13.32 0.19
N LEU A 258 -19.79 -13.55 -0.70
CA LEU A 258 -19.12 -12.50 -1.48
C LEU A 258 -19.53 -12.41 -2.94
N GLU A 259 -20.47 -13.23 -3.42
CA GLU A 259 -20.99 -13.19 -4.81
C GLU A 259 -21.47 -11.82 -5.28
#